data_AF-A0A7V8DI63-F1
#
_entry.id   AF-A0A7V8DI63-F1
#
_cell.length_a   1.000
_cell.length_b   1.000
_cell.length_c   1.000
_cell.angle_alpha   90.00
_cell.angle_beta   90.00
_cell.angle_gamma   90.00
#
_symmetry.space_group_name_H-M   'P 1'
#
loop_
_entity.id
_entity.type
_entity.pdbx_description
1 polymer ?
#
loop_
_entity_poly.entity_id
_entity_poly.type
_entity_poly.pdbx_seq_one_letter_code
_entity_poly.pdbx_strand_id
1 'polypeptide(L)'
;MMPYQQERREQQKEQERQEARQKRMTEAWRKTLNDPDERMVLAQLLDYCGLFRSSLVAGMDKVLVLEGQRQVALLIQGVCLMADPAAYKQLLSESTGNNHDGNNGTNWNCGD
;
A
#
# COMPACT_ATOMS: atom_id res chain seq x y z
N MET A 1 -47.17 14.30 -3.87
CA MET A 1 -46.02 13.48 -4.29
C MET A 1 -45.33 13.02 -3.02
N MET A 2 -45.29 11.71 -2.73
CA MET A 2 -44.94 11.19 -1.40
C MET A 2 -43.42 11.29 -1.14
N PRO A 3 -42.97 11.91 -0.03
CA PRO A 3 -41.56 12.23 0.25
C PRO A 3 -40.64 10.98 0.30
N TYR A 4 -41.20 9.81 0.63
CA TYR A 4 -40.48 8.53 0.69
C TYR A 4 -39.88 8.07 -0.66
N GLN A 5 -40.44 8.51 -1.79
CA GLN A 5 -39.92 8.14 -3.11
C GLN A 5 -38.73 9.01 -3.53
N GLN A 6 -38.61 10.22 -2.99
CA GLN A 6 -37.48 11.12 -3.22
C GLN A 6 -36.24 10.66 -2.46
N GLU A 7 -36.38 10.32 -1.18
CA GLU A 7 -35.27 9.82 -0.34
C GLU A 7 -34.63 8.55 -0.93
N ARG A 8 -35.43 7.59 -1.44
CA ARG A 8 -34.88 6.39 -2.09
C ARG A 8 -34.12 6.69 -3.37
N ARG A 9 -34.57 7.67 -4.16
CA ARG A 9 -33.88 8.10 -5.39
C ARG A 9 -32.58 8.82 -5.08
N GLU A 10 -32.55 9.61 -4.00
CA GLU A 10 -31.34 10.29 -3.54
C GLU A 10 -30.31 9.31 -2.98
N GLN A 11 -30.75 8.32 -2.20
CA GLN A 11 -29.89 7.24 -1.72
C GLN A 11 -29.30 6.40 -2.87
N GLN A 12 -30.11 6.06 -3.88
CA GLN A 12 -29.63 5.34 -5.07
C GLN A 12 -28.58 6.16 -5.83
N LYS A 13 -28.83 7.45 -6.05
CA LYS A 13 -27.85 8.32 -6.71
C LYS A 13 -26.56 8.47 -5.91
N GLU A 14 -26.64 8.52 -4.58
CA GLU A 14 -25.46 8.59 -3.72
C GLU A 14 -24.66 7.28 -3.76
N GLN A 15 -25.34 6.12 -3.74
CA GLN A 15 -24.69 4.82 -3.93
C GLN A 15 -24.01 4.74 -5.30
N GLU A 16 -24.70 5.13 -6.38
CA GLU A 16 -24.13 5.16 -7.74
C GLU A 16 -22.89 6.07 -7.81
N ARG A 17 -22.90 7.21 -7.13
CA ARG A 17 -21.73 8.12 -7.05
C ARG A 17 -20.57 7.48 -6.29
N GLN A 18 -20.85 6.83 -5.17
CA GLN A 18 -19.84 6.13 -4.38
C GLN A 18 -19.23 4.97 -5.15
N GLU A 19 -20.04 4.18 -5.84
CA GLU A 19 -19.58 3.10 -6.71
C GLU A 19 -18.74 3.62 -7.88
N ALA A 20 -19.16 4.70 -8.53
CA ALA A 20 -18.39 5.32 -9.61
C ALA A 20 -17.03 5.84 -9.12
N ARG A 21 -17.02 6.46 -7.93
CA ARG A 21 -15.78 6.91 -7.27
C ARG A 21 -14.87 5.72 -6.94
N GLN A 22 -15.43 4.65 -6.37
CA GLN A 22 -14.69 3.45 -6.02
C GLN A 22 -14.06 2.80 -7.26
N LYS A 23 -14.82 2.66 -8.36
CA LYS A 23 -14.31 2.13 -9.63
C LYS A 23 -13.13 2.94 -10.17
N ARG A 24 -13.25 4.27 -10.19
CA ARG A 24 -12.16 5.16 -10.62
C ARG A 24 -10.92 5.01 -9.74
N MET A 25 -11.11 4.90 -8.43
CA MET A 25 -10.01 4.70 -7.49
C MET A 25 -9.32 3.35 -7.73
N THR A 26 -10.07 2.26 -7.87
CA THR A 26 -9.53 0.94 -8.18
C THR A 26 -8.75 0.93 -9.49
N GLU A 27 -9.26 1.59 -10.53
CA GLU A 27 -8.57 1.68 -11.82
C GLU A 27 -7.26 2.47 -11.73
N ALA A 28 -7.22 3.57 -10.96
CA ALA A 28 -5.99 4.31 -10.69
C ALA A 28 -4.95 3.43 -10.00
N TRP A 29 -5.35 2.69 -8.96
CA TRP A 29 -4.45 1.75 -8.27
C TRP A 29 -3.94 0.63 -9.17
N ARG A 30 -4.77 0.13 -10.11
CA ARG A 30 -4.31 -0.83 -11.11
C ARG A 30 -3.25 -0.24 -12.04
N LYS A 31 -3.40 1.02 -12.45
CA LYS A 31 -2.38 1.69 -13.28
C LYS A 31 -1.07 1.80 -12.52
N THR A 32 -1.14 2.24 -11.26
CA THR A 32 0.03 2.34 -10.38
C THR A 32 0.72 1.01 -10.13
N LEU A 33 -0.04 -0.08 -9.93
CA LEU A 33 0.55 -1.40 -9.73
C LEU A 33 1.14 -2.01 -11.01
N ASN A 34 0.73 -1.58 -12.20
CA ASN A 34 1.27 -2.10 -13.45
C ASN A 34 2.61 -1.44 -13.83
N ASP A 35 2.88 -0.23 -13.34
CA ASP A 35 4.15 0.47 -13.56
C ASP A 35 5.24 -0.04 -12.60
N PRO A 36 6.37 -0.61 -13.09
CA PRO A 36 7.46 -1.09 -12.25
C PRO A 36 8.09 -0.01 -11.35
N ASP A 37 8.22 1.24 -11.83
CA ASP A 37 8.84 2.32 -11.07
C ASP A 37 7.93 2.75 -9.92
N GLU A 38 6.61 2.82 -10.16
CA GLU A 38 5.64 3.11 -9.12
C GLU A 38 5.53 1.97 -8.09
N ARG A 39 5.62 0.70 -8.54
CA ARG A 39 5.69 -0.46 -7.62
C ARG A 39 6.92 -0.39 -6.71
N MET A 40 8.08 0.00 -7.24
CA MET A 40 9.30 0.15 -6.46
C MET A 40 9.13 1.21 -5.35
N VAL A 41 8.58 2.38 -5.68
CA VAL A 41 8.30 3.43 -4.69
C VAL A 41 7.30 2.96 -3.65
N LEU A 42 6.25 2.25 -4.08
CA LEU A 42 5.23 1.70 -3.19
C LEU A 42 5.81 0.64 -2.25
N ALA A 43 6.70 -0.23 -2.74
CA ALA A 43 7.42 -1.20 -1.93
C ALA A 43 8.29 -0.52 -0.85
N GLN A 44 9.03 0.53 -1.20
CA GLN A 44 9.81 1.31 -0.24
C GLN A 44 8.94 1.98 0.82
N LEU A 45 7.78 2.51 0.42
CA LEU A 45 6.84 3.14 1.34
C LEU A 45 6.24 2.13 2.33
N LEU A 46 5.91 0.92 1.86
CA LEU A 46 5.43 -0.16 2.74
C LEU A 46 6.52 -0.69 3.69
N ASP A 47 7.78 -0.76 3.26
CA ASP A 47 8.91 -1.11 4.15
C ASP A 47 9.15 -0.01 5.18
N TYR A 48 9.13 1.27 4.78
CA TYR A 48 9.27 2.42 5.67
C TYR A 48 8.19 2.43 6.77
N CYS A 49 6.95 2.12 6.42
CA CYS A 49 5.85 2.01 7.38
C CYS A 49 5.93 0.79 8.31
N GLY A 50 6.97 -0.04 8.20
CA GLY A 50 7.16 -1.20 9.08
C GLY A 50 6.19 -2.34 8.81
N LEU A 51 5.61 -2.43 7.61
CA LEU A 51 4.72 -3.55 7.26
C LEU A 51 5.50 -4.87 7.19
N PHE A 52 6.77 -4.83 6.75
CA PHE A 52 7.62 -6.01 6.55
C PHE A 52 8.65 -6.25 7.65
N ARG A 53 8.92 -5.26 8.51
CA ARG A 53 9.87 -5.37 9.62
C ARG A 53 9.11 -5.39 10.95
N SER A 54 9.39 -6.39 11.78
CA SER A 54 8.84 -6.50 13.13
C SER A 54 9.32 -5.33 14.01
N SER A 55 8.53 -4.27 14.11
CA SER A 55 8.75 -3.13 14.99
C SER A 55 8.44 -3.49 16.45
N LEU A 56 9.27 -4.33 17.07
CA LEU A 56 9.19 -4.66 18.50
C LEU A 56 10.38 -4.14 19.31
N VAL A 57 11.17 -3.22 18.75
CA VAL A 57 12.34 -2.65 19.44
C VAL A 57 12.30 -1.13 19.38
N ALA A 58 12.26 -0.53 20.57
CA ALA A 58 12.49 0.88 20.94
C ALA A 58 11.27 1.81 21.15
N GLY A 59 10.83 1.90 22.41
CA GLY A 59 10.20 3.10 23.03
C GLY A 59 8.70 3.30 22.78
N MET A 60 7.91 3.47 23.85
CA MET A 60 6.44 3.61 23.81
C MET A 60 5.95 4.75 22.89
N ASP A 61 6.68 5.86 22.79
CA ASP A 61 6.28 7.01 21.95
C ASP A 61 6.53 6.76 20.45
N LYS A 62 7.56 5.98 20.11
CA LYS A 62 7.81 5.55 18.72
C LYS A 62 6.80 4.48 18.31
N VAL A 63 6.36 3.64 19.24
CA VAL A 63 5.35 2.61 18.99
C VAL A 63 4.03 3.21 18.49
N LEU A 64 3.59 4.35 19.02
CA LEU A 64 2.31 4.97 18.59
C LEU A 64 2.38 5.54 17.16
N VAL A 65 3.51 6.18 16.80
CA VAL A 65 3.75 6.68 15.45
C VAL A 65 3.91 5.53 14.45
N LEU A 66 4.64 4.49 14.84
CA LEU A 66 4.83 3.29 14.03
C LEU A 66 3.51 2.53 13.83
N GLU A 67 2.65 2.50 14.85
CA GLU A 67 1.32 1.87 14.75
C GLU A 67 0.40 2.64 13.79
N GLY A 68 0.43 3.97 13.80
CA GLY A 68 -0.29 4.79 12.83
C GLY A 68 0.19 4.57 11.39
N GLN A 69 1.51 4.48 11.19
CA GLN A 69 2.12 4.18 9.89
C GLN A 69 1.75 2.77 9.41
N ARG A 70 1.75 1.79 10.31
CA ARG A 70 1.37 0.41 10.03
C ARG A 70 -0.10 0.29 9.64
N GLN A 71 -1.00 1.03 10.29
CA GLN A 71 -2.42 1.05 9.89
C GLN A 71 -2.61 1.61 8.48
N VAL A 72 -1.89 2.68 8.12
CA VAL A 72 -1.90 3.22 6.76
C VAL A 72 -1.36 2.20 5.76
N ALA A 73 -0.27 1.50 6.09
CA ALA A 73 0.29 0.46 5.24
C ALA A 73 -0.67 -0.73 5.06
N LEU A 74 -1.40 -1.13 6.10
CA LEU A 74 -2.45 -2.17 6.01
C LEU A 74 -3.62 -1.73 5.13
N LEU A 75 -4.00 -0.45 5.17
CA LEU A 75 -5.01 0.09 4.27
C LEU A 75 -4.52 0.07 2.81
N ILE A 76 -3.29 0.51 2.56
CA ILE A 76 -2.69 0.47 1.21
C ILE A 76 -2.60 -0.97 0.72
N GLN A 77 -2.15 -1.91 1.56
CA GLN A 77 -2.11 -3.33 1.25
C GLN A 77 -3.49 -3.86 0.86
N GLY A 78 -4.53 -3.55 1.65
CA GLY A 78 -5.90 -3.96 1.35
C GLY A 78 -6.39 -3.42 0.01
N VAL A 79 -6.10 -2.16 -0.29
CA VAL A 79 -6.47 -1.54 -1.57
C VAL A 79 -5.71 -2.17 -2.75
N CYS A 80 -4.41 -2.46 -2.59
CA CYS A 80 -3.61 -3.13 -3.62
C CYS A 80 -4.16 -4.53 -3.92
N LEU A 81 -4.47 -5.31 -2.89
CA LEU A 81 -5.07 -6.63 -3.02
C LEU A 81 -6.44 -6.60 -3.70
N MET A 82 -7.27 -5.60 -3.42
CA MET A 82 -8.57 -5.44 -4.08
C MET A 82 -8.44 -4.95 -5.53
N ALA A 83 -7.42 -4.14 -5.83
CA ALA A 83 -7.18 -3.63 -7.17
C ALA A 83 -6.61 -4.71 -8.11
N ASP A 84 -5.48 -5.31 -7.74
CA ASP A 84 -4.84 -6.39 -8.51
C ASP A 84 -4.01 -7.31 -7.58
N PRO A 85 -4.54 -8.49 -7.22
CA PRO A 85 -3.82 -9.45 -6.39
C PRO A 85 -2.52 -9.98 -7.01
N ALA A 86 -2.44 -10.06 -8.33
CA ALA A 86 -1.27 -10.61 -9.02
C ALA A 86 -0.14 -9.59 -9.05
N ALA A 87 -0.44 -8.33 -9.37
CA ALA A 87 0.53 -7.25 -9.33
C ALA A 87 1.03 -6.97 -7.90
N TYR A 88 0.17 -7.12 -6.89
CA TYR A 88 0.61 -7.05 -5.49
C TYR A 88 1.60 -8.16 -5.10
N LYS A 89 1.41 -9.39 -5.59
CA LYS A 89 2.39 -10.47 -5.38
C LYS A 89 3.74 -10.15 -6.02
N GLN A 90 3.74 -9.53 -7.20
CA GLN A 90 4.96 -9.08 -7.87
C GLN A 90 5.69 -8.03 -7.02
N LEU A 91 4.96 -7.02 -6.51
CA LEU A 91 5.50 -6.01 -5.59
C LEU A 91 6.19 -6.65 -4.37
N LEU A 92 5.59 -7.68 -3.77
CA LEU A 92 6.19 -8.39 -2.63
C LEU A 92 7.46 -9.15 -3.00
N SER A 93 7.49 -9.79 -4.17
CA SER A 93 8.69 -10.49 -4.65
C SER A 93 9.82 -9.52 -5.03
N GLU A 94 9.50 -8.36 -5.59
CA GLU A 94 10.47 -7.30 -5.90
C GLU A 94 11.05 -6.69 -4.61
N SER A 95 10.21 -6.51 -3.58
CA SER A 95 10.64 -6.02 -2.26
C SER A 95 11.55 -7.02 -1.52
N THR A 96 11.26 -8.32 -1.57
CA THR A 96 12.07 -9.35 -0.92
C THR A 96 13.34 -9.68 -1.71
N GLY A 97 13.30 -9.59 -3.04
CA GLY A 97 14.47 -9.76 -3.92
C GLY A 97 15.52 -8.66 -3.75
N ASN A 98 15.11 -7.39 -3.66
CA ASN A 98 16.04 -6.27 -3.45
C ASN A 98 16.74 -6.29 -2.08
N ASN A 99 16.22 -7.03 -1.11
CA ASN A 99 16.85 -7.19 0.20
C ASN A 99 17.80 -8.41 0.27
N HIS A 100 17.85 -9.26 -0.75
CA HIS A 100 18.71 -10.46 -0.77
C HIS A 100 20.00 -10.31 -1.59
N ASP A 101 20.21 -9.19 -2.29
CA ASP A 101 21.50 -8.85 -2.93
C ASP A 101 22.45 -8.09 -1.97
N GLY A 102 22.50 -8.56 -0.71
CA GLY A 102 23.47 -8.10 0.31
C GLY A 102 24.87 -8.71 0.16
N ASN A 103 25.28 -9.13 -1.05
CA ASN A 103 26.62 -9.65 -1.30
C ASN A 103 27.23 -9.02 -2.56
N ASN A 104 27.63 -7.75 -2.46
CA ASN A 104 28.65 -7.19 -3.34
C ASN A 104 29.52 -6.16 -2.58
N GLY A 105 30.60 -6.68 -1.98
CA GLY A 105 31.93 -6.12 -2.16
C GLY A 105 32.24 -4.75 -1.56
N THR A 106 32.15 -4.58 -0.23
CA THR A 106 33.00 -3.61 0.46
C THR A 106 34.22 -4.33 1.04
N ASN A 107 35.15 -4.68 0.15
CA ASN A 107 36.52 -5.00 0.51
C ASN A 107 37.26 -3.68 0.79
N TRP A 108 37.15 -3.17 2.03
CA TRP A 108 38.04 -2.11 2.51
C TRP A 108 39.37 -2.76 2.86
N ASN A 109 40.20 -2.88 1.83
CA ASN A 109 41.60 -3.23 1.94
C ASN A 109 42.32 -2.06 2.66
N CYS A 110 42.40 -2.11 3.99
CA CYS A 110 43.33 -1.28 4.75
C CYS A 110 44.70 -1.97 4.70
N GLY A 111 45.48 -1.64 3.67
CA GLY A 111 46.88 -2.02 3.54
C GLY A 111 47.80 -0.94 4.11
N ASP A 112 48.76 -1.43 4.90
CA ASP A 112 50.05 -0.88 5.37
C ASP A 112 50.09 0.42 6.20
#